data_AF-A0A2E8JRW8-F1
#
_entry.id   AF-A0A2E8JRW8-F1
#
_cell.length_a   1.000
_cell.length_b   1.000
_cell.length_c   1.000
_cell.angle_alpha   90.00
_cell.angle_beta   90.00
_cell.angle_gamma   90.00
#
_symmetry.space_group_name_H-M   'P 1'
#
loop_
_entity.id
_entity.type
_entity.pdbx_description
1 polymer ?
#
loop_
_entity_poly.entity_id
_entity_poly.type
_entity_poly.pdbx_seq_one_letter_code
_entity_poly.pdbx_strand_id
1 'polypeptide(L)'
;MDFKTSRKLRLDEGASIPVAPVNPDIPINSINFKSWFGNSVVRNTDGTPMPVFHSTSFIFDRFKVDHGQDSYRKFGAHFGSIEAATNRVHVRAEELAHNAEPDMGRNPHVMALYLSIQNPLRLDEVRTGRWGVHDVMMQIMEKGDVGLIDIPEEMLDAFFRDELEIDGQSWTDVHEDEASHLLISFLEKTLGVDGIVYANTFEGGGDSYLVWDPKKIKSASENTGQFDPNDDRITH
;
A
#
# COMPACT_ATOMS: atom_id res chain seq x y z
N MET A 1 48.92 6.81 -3.11
CA MET A 1 47.47 7.04 -3.31
C MET A 1 46.77 5.88 -2.66
N ASP A 2 46.17 6.13 -1.49
CA ASP A 2 45.51 5.11 -0.68
C ASP A 2 44.16 4.73 -1.29
N PHE A 3 43.98 3.43 -1.51
CA PHE A 3 42.68 2.84 -1.79
C PHE A 3 41.84 2.90 -0.51
N LYS A 4 40.95 3.90 -0.40
CA LYS A 4 39.91 3.91 0.62
C LYS A 4 38.99 2.71 0.38
N THR A 5 39.11 1.71 1.24
CA THR A 5 38.21 0.57 1.35
C THR A 5 36.81 1.11 1.62
N SER A 6 35.89 0.97 0.67
CA SER A 6 34.47 1.20 0.91
C SER A 6 33.99 0.08 1.83
N ARG A 7 33.82 0.41 3.11
CA ARG A 7 33.25 -0.50 4.10
C ARG A 7 31.78 -0.67 3.74
N LYS A 8 31.41 -1.77 3.06
CA LYS A 8 30.01 -2.20 2.96
C LYS A 8 29.48 -2.28 4.40
N LEU A 9 28.47 -1.47 4.73
CA LEU A 9 27.64 -1.74 5.89
C LEU A 9 26.91 -3.04 5.59
N ARG A 10 27.47 -4.16 6.04
CA ARG A 10 26.63 -5.32 6.36
C ARG A 10 25.75 -4.86 7.52
N LEU A 11 24.44 -5.06 7.42
CA LEU A 11 23.65 -5.19 8.64
C LEU A 11 24.36 -6.25 9.47
N ASP A 12 24.74 -5.90 10.69
CA ASP A 12 25.31 -6.86 11.62
C ASP A 12 24.30 -8.01 11.73
N GLU A 13 24.73 -9.26 11.50
CA GLU A 13 23.88 -10.43 11.73
C GLU A 13 23.38 -10.36 13.18
N GLY A 14 22.15 -9.88 13.38
CA GLY A 14 21.54 -9.68 14.70
C GLY A 14 21.06 -8.26 15.05
N ALA A 15 21.27 -7.23 14.22
CA ALA A 15 20.68 -5.90 14.47
C ALA A 15 19.17 -5.90 14.17
N SER A 16 18.33 -5.84 15.21
CA SER A 16 16.88 -5.77 15.07
C SER A 16 16.44 -4.45 14.43
N ILE A 17 15.63 -4.52 13.38
CA ILE A 17 15.03 -3.35 12.74
C ILE A 17 14.09 -2.65 13.74
N PRO A 18 14.22 -1.33 13.95
CA PRO A 18 13.30 -0.60 14.81
C PRO A 18 11.85 -0.70 14.28
N VAL A 19 10.95 -1.21 15.12
CA VAL A 19 9.51 -1.21 14.87
C VAL A 19 8.87 -0.18 15.80
N ALA A 20 8.13 0.77 15.23
CA ALA A 20 7.33 1.71 16.01
C ALA A 20 6.28 0.93 16.83
N PRO A 21 6.24 1.09 18.16
CA PRO A 21 5.25 0.40 18.98
C PRO A 21 3.87 0.99 18.73
N VAL A 22 2.85 0.14 18.74
CA VAL A 22 1.46 0.62 18.82
C VAL A 22 1.28 1.30 20.17
N ASN A 23 0.90 2.58 20.16
CA ASN A 23 0.72 3.35 21.37
C ASN A 23 -0.66 3.01 21.99
N PRO A 24 -0.71 2.39 23.19
CA PRO A 24 -1.96 1.99 23.81
C PRO A 24 -2.83 3.17 24.26
N ASP A 25 -2.24 4.37 24.40
CA ASP A 25 -2.95 5.59 24.82
C ASP A 25 -3.62 6.32 23.65
N ILE A 26 -3.47 5.82 22.41
CA ILE A 26 -4.22 6.39 21.28
C ILE A 26 -5.71 6.27 21.57
N PRO A 27 -6.49 7.37 21.50
CA PRO A 27 -7.88 7.36 21.89
C PRO A 27 -8.76 6.78 20.78
N ILE A 28 -8.62 5.48 20.50
CA ILE A 28 -9.37 4.73 19.47
C ILE A 28 -10.89 4.69 19.74
N ASN A 29 -11.31 5.02 20.96
CA ASN A 29 -12.72 5.14 21.33
C ASN A 29 -13.28 6.56 21.17
N SER A 30 -12.45 7.54 20.81
CA SER A 30 -12.86 8.94 20.59
C SER A 30 -13.81 9.09 19.40
N ILE A 31 -14.54 10.20 19.38
CA ILE A 31 -15.42 10.56 18.26
C ILE A 31 -14.61 10.76 16.99
N ASN A 32 -13.46 11.43 17.08
CA ASN A 32 -12.55 11.67 15.95
C ASN A 32 -12.08 10.35 15.32
N PHE A 33 -11.56 9.42 16.14
CA PHE A 33 -11.13 8.12 15.64
C PHE A 33 -12.27 7.35 15.00
N LYS A 34 -13.44 7.27 15.64
CA LYS A 34 -14.61 6.57 15.09
C LYS A 34 -15.13 7.19 13.80
N SER A 35 -15.10 8.53 13.70
CA SER A 35 -15.50 9.26 12.50
C SER A 35 -14.56 8.99 11.33
N TRP A 36 -13.25 8.92 11.61
CA TRP A 36 -12.25 8.62 10.59
C TRP A 36 -12.22 7.13 10.21
N PHE A 37 -12.12 6.24 11.21
CA PHE A 37 -11.99 4.80 11.01
C PHE A 37 -13.29 4.15 10.50
N GLY A 38 -14.44 4.73 10.83
CA GLY A 38 -15.76 4.30 10.35
C GLY A 38 -16.02 2.80 10.54
N ASN A 39 -16.49 2.16 9.47
CA ASN A 39 -16.77 0.73 9.39
C ASN A 39 -15.57 -0.07 8.85
N SER A 40 -14.33 0.44 9.00
CA SER A 40 -13.17 -0.13 8.33
C SER A 40 -13.07 -1.63 8.57
N VAL A 41 -12.76 -2.39 7.53
CA VAL A 41 -12.63 -3.84 7.60
C VAL A 41 -11.33 -4.29 8.27
N VAL A 42 -10.37 -3.36 8.45
CA VAL A 42 -9.03 -3.66 8.99
C VAL A 42 -9.10 -3.80 10.51
N ARG A 43 -9.58 -4.94 10.96
CA ARG A 43 -9.89 -5.23 12.37
C ARG A 43 -9.25 -6.54 12.82
N ASN A 44 -8.99 -6.61 14.12
CA ASN A 44 -8.65 -7.85 14.79
C ASN A 44 -9.89 -8.75 14.83
N THR A 45 -9.70 -10.02 15.20
CA THR A 45 -10.79 -11.00 15.33
C THR A 45 -11.84 -10.61 16.38
N ASP A 46 -11.46 -9.79 17.36
CA ASP A 46 -12.38 -9.24 18.38
C ASP A 46 -13.11 -7.96 17.93
N GLY A 47 -12.88 -7.51 16.68
CA GLY A 47 -13.49 -6.32 16.09
C GLY A 47 -12.78 -5.00 16.44
N THR A 48 -11.74 -5.00 17.26
CA THR A 48 -10.92 -3.81 17.53
C THR A 48 -10.12 -3.40 16.28
N PRO A 49 -9.75 -2.11 16.12
CA PRO A 49 -8.89 -1.69 15.02
C PRO A 49 -7.57 -2.47 15.01
N MET A 50 -7.23 -3.08 13.86
CA MET A 50 -5.97 -3.81 13.72
C MET A 50 -4.87 -2.87 13.24
N PRO A 51 -3.76 -2.75 13.99
CA PRO A 51 -2.58 -2.07 13.48
C PRO A 51 -1.94 -2.91 12.37
N VAL A 52 -1.57 -2.25 11.28
CA VAL A 52 -0.81 -2.80 10.16
C VAL A 52 0.52 -2.06 10.04
N PHE A 53 1.44 -2.63 9.28
CA PHE A 53 2.83 -2.22 9.31
C PHE A 53 3.37 -1.86 7.93
N HIS A 54 4.16 -0.78 7.86
CA HIS A 54 4.81 -0.31 6.64
C HIS A 54 6.30 -0.13 6.85
N SER A 55 7.10 -0.68 5.94
CA SER A 55 8.56 -0.60 5.99
C SER A 55 9.09 0.54 5.13
N THR A 56 9.89 1.41 5.74
CA THR A 56 10.46 2.58 5.07
C THR A 56 11.85 2.88 5.60
N SER A 57 12.61 3.66 4.85
CA SER A 57 13.88 4.25 5.29
C SER A 57 13.82 5.78 5.37
N PHE A 58 12.63 6.34 5.22
CA PHE A 58 12.35 7.77 5.20
C PHE A 58 11.51 8.17 6.41
N ILE A 59 11.80 9.35 6.96
CA ILE A 59 10.95 10.00 7.95
C ILE A 59 10.02 10.95 7.20
N PHE A 60 8.71 10.80 7.38
CA PHE A 60 7.70 11.62 6.72
C PHE A 60 6.44 11.68 7.58
N ASP A 61 5.60 12.69 7.32
CA ASP A 61 4.32 12.90 8.00
C ASP A 61 3.11 12.57 7.12
N ARG A 62 3.30 12.29 5.83
CA ARG A 62 2.24 11.93 4.87
C ARG A 62 2.76 10.96 3.81
N PHE A 63 1.91 10.03 3.40
CA PHE A 63 2.19 9.14 2.28
C PHE A 63 2.08 9.91 0.97
N LYS A 64 3.07 9.71 0.09
CA LYS A 64 2.99 10.16 -1.29
C LYS A 64 2.65 8.96 -2.14
N VAL A 65 1.39 8.87 -2.55
CA VAL A 65 0.97 7.96 -3.61
C VAL A 65 1.03 8.78 -4.90
N ASP A 66 2.25 9.03 -5.36
CA ASP A 66 2.52 9.95 -6.47
C ASP A 66 2.08 9.32 -7.79
N HIS A 67 1.03 9.83 -8.42
CA HIS A 67 0.37 9.21 -9.57
C HIS A 67 1.22 9.12 -10.86
N GLY A 68 2.47 9.58 -10.86
CA GLY A 68 3.40 9.48 -11.99
C GLY A 68 4.11 8.11 -12.16
N GLN A 69 5.17 8.11 -12.97
CA GLN A 69 6.03 6.98 -13.35
C GLN A 69 6.34 5.94 -12.24
N ASP A 70 6.59 6.39 -11.01
CA ASP A 70 6.90 5.48 -9.91
C ASP A 70 5.66 4.70 -9.43
N SER A 71 4.46 5.30 -9.41
CA SER A 71 3.21 4.59 -9.09
C SER A 71 2.76 3.66 -10.19
N TYR A 72 3.07 3.97 -11.46
CA TYR A 72 2.78 3.07 -12.57
C TYR A 72 3.39 1.68 -12.34
N ARG A 73 4.63 1.65 -11.84
CA ARG A 73 5.39 0.42 -11.55
C ARG A 73 5.04 -0.19 -10.19
N LYS A 74 4.43 0.57 -9.29
CA LYS A 74 4.07 0.16 -7.94
C LYS A 74 2.90 0.98 -7.39
N PHE A 75 1.70 0.50 -7.61
CA PHE A 75 0.47 1.23 -7.32
C PHE A 75 0.20 1.29 -5.82
N GLY A 76 -0.06 2.49 -5.30
CA GLY A 76 -0.49 2.66 -3.92
C GLY A 76 0.58 2.41 -2.85
N ALA A 77 0.18 2.62 -1.60
CA ALA A 77 0.94 2.26 -0.41
C ALA A 77 0.54 0.87 0.09
N HIS A 78 1.53 0.04 0.40
CA HIS A 78 1.32 -1.34 0.87
C HIS A 78 1.56 -1.46 2.37
N PHE A 79 0.70 -2.24 3.02
CA PHE A 79 0.72 -2.53 4.45
C PHE A 79 0.51 -4.01 4.68
N GLY A 80 1.11 -4.56 5.72
CA GLY A 80 0.93 -5.97 6.05
C GLY A 80 1.13 -6.24 7.53
N SER A 81 1.35 -7.52 7.86
CA SER A 81 1.75 -7.92 9.20
C SER A 81 3.12 -7.35 9.56
N ILE A 82 3.41 -7.30 10.87
CA ILE A 82 4.74 -6.93 11.37
C ILE A 82 5.84 -7.83 10.81
N GLU A 83 5.55 -9.13 10.61
CA GLU A 83 6.47 -10.10 10.04
C GLU A 83 6.79 -9.76 8.58
N ALA A 84 5.75 -9.55 7.75
CA ALA A 84 5.93 -9.16 6.35
C ALA A 84 6.73 -7.86 6.23
N ALA A 85 6.38 -6.84 7.02
CA ALA A 85 7.10 -5.57 7.03
C ALA A 85 8.57 -5.77 7.41
N THR A 86 8.86 -6.52 8.47
CA THR A 86 10.23 -6.76 8.93
C THR A 86 11.04 -7.57 7.92
N ASN A 87 10.44 -8.55 7.25
CA ASN A 87 11.07 -9.34 6.18
C ASN A 87 11.45 -8.46 4.98
N ARG A 88 10.60 -7.53 4.55
CA ARG A 88 10.90 -6.59 3.45
C ARG A 88 12.15 -5.76 3.70
N VAL A 89 12.38 -5.35 4.95
CA VAL A 89 13.55 -4.53 5.29
C VAL A 89 14.84 -5.33 5.13
N HIS A 90 14.85 -6.61 5.50
CA HIS A 90 16.01 -7.48 5.30
C HIS A 90 16.35 -7.61 3.81
N VAL A 91 15.35 -7.91 2.98
CA VAL A 91 15.53 -8.01 1.52
C VAL A 91 16.05 -6.69 0.93
N ARG A 92 15.45 -5.56 1.31
CA ARG A 92 15.86 -4.25 0.78
C ARG A 92 17.26 -3.85 1.24
N ALA A 93 17.65 -4.17 2.46
CA ALA A 93 19.00 -3.93 2.94
C ALA A 93 20.04 -4.77 2.18
N GLU A 94 19.71 -6.02 1.84
CA GLU A 94 20.54 -6.86 0.97
C GLU A 94 20.64 -6.28 -0.45
N GLU A 95 19.54 -5.86 -1.06
CA GLU A 95 19.52 -5.21 -2.39
C GLU A 95 20.35 -3.92 -2.43
N LEU A 96 20.20 -3.06 -1.41
CA LEU A 96 20.96 -1.81 -1.29
C LEU A 96 22.46 -2.06 -1.08
N ALA A 97 22.84 -3.14 -0.39
CA ALA A 97 24.24 -3.54 -0.23
C ALA A 97 24.88 -4.05 -1.53
N HIS A 98 24.07 -4.39 -2.54
CA HIS A 98 24.53 -4.86 -3.85
C HIS A 98 24.56 -3.75 -4.92
N ASN A 99 23.65 -2.78 -4.88
CA ASN A 99 23.45 -1.83 -5.99
C ASN A 99 24.09 -0.43 -5.86
N ALA A 100 24.80 -0.12 -4.76
CA ALA A 100 25.61 1.11 -4.63
C ALA A 100 24.90 2.42 -5.08
N GLU A 101 23.59 2.54 -4.84
CA GLU A 101 22.83 3.77 -5.05
C GLU A 101 23.09 4.73 -3.86
N PRO A 102 23.66 5.94 -4.07
CA PRO A 102 24.24 6.73 -2.98
C PRO A 102 23.24 7.43 -2.04
N ASP A 103 21.94 7.49 -2.39
CA ASP A 103 20.99 8.41 -1.74
C ASP A 103 19.85 7.75 -0.95
N MET A 104 19.75 6.41 -0.90
CA MET A 104 18.65 5.75 -0.19
C MET A 104 19.06 5.12 1.15
N GLY A 105 18.56 5.73 2.23
CA GLY A 105 18.12 5.01 3.44
C GLY A 105 19.20 4.57 4.43
N ARG A 106 19.58 5.47 5.35
CA ARG A 106 20.47 5.13 6.48
C ARG A 106 19.75 4.72 7.77
N ASN A 107 18.43 4.52 7.75
CA ASN A 107 17.67 4.19 8.95
C ASN A 107 16.36 3.43 8.62
N PRO A 108 16.45 2.16 8.18
CA PRO A 108 15.25 1.37 7.94
C PRO A 108 14.47 1.20 9.24
N HIS A 109 13.16 1.40 9.19
CA HIS A 109 12.25 1.21 10.31
C HIS A 109 10.88 0.79 9.81
N VAL A 110 10.08 0.27 10.73
CA VAL A 110 8.71 -0.16 10.48
C VAL A 110 7.76 0.79 11.22
N MET A 111 6.83 1.38 10.48
CA MET A 111 5.76 2.22 11.01
C MET A 111 4.54 1.37 11.36
N ALA A 112 3.89 1.65 12.49
CA ALA A 112 2.61 1.07 12.87
C ALA A 112 1.48 2.04 12.51
N LEU A 113 0.45 1.56 11.80
CA LEU A 113 -0.60 2.39 11.20
C LEU A 113 -1.97 1.75 11.38
N TYR A 114 -3.00 2.57 11.43
CA TYR A 114 -4.39 2.18 11.22
C TYR A 114 -4.81 2.57 9.81
N LEU A 115 -5.69 1.77 9.21
CA LEU A 115 -6.25 2.03 7.88
C LEU A 115 -7.78 2.17 7.94
N SER A 116 -8.32 3.13 7.20
CA SER A 116 -9.76 3.28 6.99
C SER A 116 -10.17 2.77 5.59
N ILE A 117 -10.28 1.44 5.45
CA ILE A 117 -10.78 0.77 4.23
C ILE A 117 -12.19 0.26 4.50
N GLN A 118 -13.19 0.86 3.88
CA GLN A 118 -14.60 0.61 4.15
C GLN A 118 -15.20 -0.46 3.22
N ASN A 119 -14.81 -0.43 1.94
CA ASN A 119 -15.27 -1.33 0.89
C ASN A 119 -14.06 -1.88 0.12
N PRO A 120 -13.42 -2.96 0.63
CA PRO A 120 -12.24 -3.52 0.00
C PRO A 120 -12.58 -4.33 -1.25
N LEU A 121 -11.72 -4.24 -2.28
CA LEU A 121 -11.64 -5.29 -3.29
C LEU A 121 -10.68 -6.39 -2.84
N ARG A 122 -11.11 -7.65 -2.86
CA ARG A 122 -10.20 -8.76 -2.58
C ARG A 122 -9.56 -9.29 -3.85
N LEU A 123 -8.24 -9.29 -3.87
CA LEU A 123 -7.40 -9.72 -4.97
C LEU A 123 -6.44 -10.85 -4.55
N ASP A 124 -5.91 -11.56 -5.54
CA ASP A 124 -4.92 -12.61 -5.29
C ASP A 124 -3.52 -11.99 -5.27
N GLU A 125 -2.57 -12.67 -4.62
CA GLU A 125 -1.18 -12.25 -4.63
C GLU A 125 -0.62 -12.22 -6.07
N VAL A 126 -0.09 -11.06 -6.48
CA VAL A 126 0.55 -10.92 -7.79
C VAL A 126 1.92 -11.61 -7.74
N ARG A 127 2.11 -12.69 -8.51
CA ARG A 127 3.34 -13.51 -8.53
C ARG A 127 4.61 -12.73 -8.87
N THR A 128 4.50 -11.62 -9.59
CA THR A 128 5.65 -10.76 -9.92
C THR A 128 6.05 -9.85 -8.76
N GLY A 129 5.18 -9.70 -7.75
CA GLY A 129 5.35 -8.82 -6.59
C GLY A 129 5.38 -7.33 -6.92
N ARG A 130 5.13 -6.94 -8.18
CA ARG A 130 5.25 -5.54 -8.63
C ARG A 130 4.06 -4.70 -8.22
N TRP A 131 2.85 -5.26 -8.27
CA TRP A 131 1.60 -4.53 -8.02
C TRP A 131 1.52 -3.25 -8.86
N GLY A 132 1.91 -3.34 -10.14
CA GLY A 132 1.80 -2.21 -11.06
C GLY A 132 0.35 -1.95 -11.45
N VAL A 133 0.09 -0.76 -11.99
CA VAL A 133 -1.24 -0.33 -12.42
C VAL A 133 -1.88 -1.32 -13.42
N HIS A 134 -1.10 -1.79 -14.39
CA HIS A 134 -1.56 -2.79 -15.36
C HIS A 134 -1.77 -4.18 -14.73
N ASP A 135 -0.93 -4.59 -13.77
CA ASP A 135 -1.09 -5.88 -13.09
C ASP A 135 -2.42 -5.93 -12.33
N VAL A 136 -2.76 -4.82 -11.64
CA VAL A 136 -4.01 -4.69 -10.89
C VAL A 136 -5.20 -4.71 -11.84
N MET A 137 -5.20 -3.88 -12.90
CA MET A 137 -6.31 -3.86 -13.86
C MET A 137 -6.53 -5.23 -14.52
N MET A 138 -5.44 -5.87 -14.98
CA MET A 138 -5.52 -7.19 -15.62
C MET A 138 -6.15 -8.21 -14.69
N GLN A 139 -5.73 -8.26 -13.43
CA GLN A 139 -6.29 -9.22 -12.48
C GLN A 139 -7.78 -8.94 -12.18
N ILE A 140 -8.20 -7.68 -12.15
CA ILE A 140 -9.62 -7.32 -11.98
C ILE A 140 -10.44 -7.83 -13.16
N MET A 141 -9.96 -7.58 -14.38
CA MET A 141 -10.66 -7.98 -15.60
C MET A 141 -10.70 -9.50 -15.77
N GLU A 142 -9.60 -10.21 -15.51
CA GLU A 142 -9.56 -11.68 -15.51
C GLU A 142 -10.53 -12.28 -14.49
N LYS A 143 -10.63 -11.71 -13.28
CA LYS A 143 -11.60 -12.14 -12.28
C LYS A 143 -13.04 -11.77 -12.66
N GLY A 144 -13.24 -10.65 -13.33
CA GLY A 144 -14.53 -10.24 -13.88
C GLY A 144 -15.03 -11.21 -14.96
N ASP A 145 -14.15 -11.63 -15.87
CA ASP A 145 -14.45 -12.59 -16.95
C ASP A 145 -14.95 -13.94 -16.43
N VAL A 146 -14.44 -14.38 -15.28
CA VAL A 146 -14.89 -15.60 -14.61
C VAL A 146 -15.99 -15.37 -13.56
N GLY A 147 -16.56 -14.16 -13.48
CA GLY A 147 -17.68 -13.80 -12.61
C GLY A 147 -17.34 -13.71 -11.12
N LEU A 148 -16.07 -13.52 -10.76
CA LEU A 148 -15.63 -13.35 -9.37
C LEU A 148 -15.67 -11.89 -8.89
N ILE A 149 -15.66 -10.94 -9.83
CA ILE A 149 -15.89 -9.51 -9.58
C ILE A 149 -17.02 -9.08 -10.50
N ASP A 150 -17.97 -8.30 -9.98
CA ASP A 150 -19.06 -7.76 -10.78
C ASP A 150 -18.53 -6.62 -11.66
N ILE A 151 -18.28 -6.93 -12.94
CA ILE A 151 -17.87 -5.98 -13.97
C ILE A 151 -18.93 -6.04 -15.08
N PRO A 152 -19.44 -4.90 -15.58
CA PRO A 152 -20.33 -4.91 -16.73
C PRO A 152 -19.70 -5.64 -17.92
N GLU A 153 -20.44 -6.56 -18.54
CA GLU A 153 -19.97 -7.40 -19.67
C GLU A 153 -19.39 -6.56 -20.81
N GLU A 154 -20.01 -5.41 -21.08
CA GLU A 154 -19.53 -4.44 -22.09
C GLU A 154 -18.12 -3.89 -21.80
N MET A 155 -17.75 -3.71 -20.52
CA MET A 155 -16.41 -3.25 -20.15
C MET A 155 -15.38 -4.37 -20.24
N LEU A 156 -15.76 -5.61 -19.91
CA LEU A 156 -14.91 -6.80 -20.11
C LEU A 156 -14.63 -6.99 -21.60
N ASP A 157 -15.67 -6.98 -22.42
CA ASP A 157 -15.58 -7.08 -23.88
C ASP A 157 -14.66 -6.00 -24.45
N ALA A 158 -14.84 -4.75 -24.01
CA ALA A 158 -14.01 -3.63 -24.44
C ALA A 158 -12.55 -3.82 -24.00
N PHE A 159 -12.29 -4.27 -22.78
CA PHE A 159 -10.94 -4.53 -22.28
C PHE A 159 -10.22 -5.60 -23.12
N PHE A 160 -10.85 -6.75 -23.36
CA PHE A 160 -10.23 -7.84 -24.12
C PHE A 160 -10.10 -7.56 -25.63
N ARG A 161 -10.76 -6.52 -26.14
CA ARG A 161 -10.58 -6.02 -27.51
C ARG A 161 -9.64 -4.82 -27.60
N ASP A 162 -9.00 -4.42 -26.50
CA ASP A 162 -8.14 -3.23 -26.42
C ASP A 162 -8.90 -1.91 -26.69
N GLU A 163 -10.22 -1.88 -26.46
CA GLU A 163 -11.15 -0.78 -26.72
C GLU A 163 -11.72 -0.14 -25.43
N LEU A 164 -11.24 -0.54 -24.24
CA LEU A 164 -11.74 -0.01 -22.98
C LEU A 164 -11.44 1.48 -22.82
N GLU A 165 -12.49 2.27 -22.58
CA GLU A 165 -12.39 3.66 -22.18
C GLU A 165 -12.84 3.87 -20.73
N ILE A 166 -12.07 4.64 -19.96
CA ILE A 166 -12.39 5.05 -18.60
C ILE A 166 -12.32 6.58 -18.55
N ASP A 167 -13.37 7.24 -18.06
CA ASP A 167 -13.49 8.70 -18.05
C ASP A 167 -13.18 9.37 -19.42
N GLY A 168 -13.52 8.69 -20.52
CA GLY A 168 -13.29 9.16 -21.88
C GLY A 168 -11.84 9.07 -22.37
N GLN A 169 -10.99 8.30 -21.70
CA GLN A 169 -9.62 8.01 -22.11
C GLN A 169 -9.44 6.52 -22.39
N SER A 170 -8.75 6.19 -23.48
CA SER A 170 -8.36 4.82 -23.84
C SER A 170 -7.41 4.26 -22.79
N TRP A 171 -7.76 3.10 -22.22
CA TRP A 171 -6.91 2.39 -21.26
C TRP A 171 -5.61 1.89 -21.90
N THR A 172 -5.66 1.49 -23.16
CA THR A 172 -4.50 0.90 -23.87
C THR A 172 -3.51 1.96 -24.36
N ASP A 173 -3.98 3.18 -24.61
CA ASP A 173 -3.16 4.30 -25.08
C ASP A 173 -2.81 5.32 -23.97
N VAL A 174 -3.26 5.10 -22.74
CA VAL A 174 -3.01 6.04 -21.63
C VAL A 174 -1.52 6.15 -21.33
N HIS A 175 -1.05 7.39 -21.10
CA HIS A 175 0.31 7.61 -20.63
C HIS A 175 0.49 7.02 -19.22
N GLU A 176 1.68 6.49 -18.93
CA GLU A 176 1.98 5.83 -17.65
C GLU A 176 1.69 6.72 -16.43
N ASP A 177 1.93 8.03 -16.56
CA ASP A 177 1.65 9.04 -15.51
C ASP A 177 0.16 9.27 -15.24
N GLU A 178 -0.73 8.88 -16.16
CA GLU A 178 -2.18 9.05 -16.02
C GLU A 178 -2.89 7.72 -15.78
N ALA A 179 -2.23 6.60 -16.07
CA ALA A 179 -2.78 5.26 -15.87
C ALA A 179 -3.22 5.03 -14.41
N SER A 180 -2.44 5.53 -13.44
CA SER A 180 -2.78 5.45 -12.02
C SER A 180 -4.10 6.17 -11.72
N HIS A 181 -4.33 7.34 -12.32
CA HIS A 181 -5.57 8.10 -12.15
C HIS A 181 -6.77 7.38 -12.78
N LEU A 182 -6.61 6.80 -13.97
CA LEU A 182 -7.67 6.01 -14.61
C LEU A 182 -8.02 4.77 -13.79
N LEU A 183 -7.02 4.06 -13.28
CA LEU A 183 -7.26 2.90 -12.40
C LEU A 183 -7.99 3.32 -11.12
N ILE A 184 -7.58 4.40 -10.46
CA ILE A 184 -8.27 4.91 -9.26
C ILE A 184 -9.71 5.28 -9.60
N SER A 185 -9.94 5.97 -10.71
CA SER A 185 -11.28 6.34 -11.15
C SER A 185 -12.16 5.12 -11.39
N PHE A 186 -11.62 4.08 -12.04
CA PHE A 186 -12.32 2.82 -12.23
C PHE A 186 -12.63 2.12 -10.90
N LEU A 187 -11.66 2.01 -10.01
CA LEU A 187 -11.83 1.42 -8.68
C LEU A 187 -12.91 2.15 -7.87
N GLU A 188 -12.85 3.48 -7.82
CA GLU A 188 -13.75 4.28 -6.96
C GLU A 188 -15.12 4.51 -7.58
N LYS A 189 -15.20 4.84 -8.88
CA LYS A 189 -16.46 5.23 -9.53
C LYS A 189 -17.21 4.04 -10.11
N THR A 190 -16.50 3.05 -10.65
CA THR A 190 -17.13 1.88 -11.26
C THR A 190 -17.35 0.79 -10.24
N LEU A 191 -16.32 0.43 -9.45
CA LEU A 191 -16.43 -0.66 -8.48
C LEU A 191 -16.88 -0.19 -7.08
N GLY A 192 -16.79 1.12 -6.80
CA GLY A 192 -17.13 1.66 -5.49
C GLY A 192 -16.18 1.23 -4.38
N VAL A 193 -14.95 0.79 -4.71
CA VAL A 193 -13.98 0.26 -3.74
C VAL A 193 -13.00 1.34 -3.31
N ASP A 194 -12.49 1.21 -2.09
CA ASP A 194 -11.66 2.24 -1.45
C ASP A 194 -10.34 1.72 -0.85
N GLY A 195 -10.00 0.48 -1.20
CA GLY A 195 -8.74 -0.19 -0.90
C GLY A 195 -8.73 -1.60 -1.49
N ILE A 196 -7.55 -2.22 -1.55
CA ILE A 196 -7.40 -3.62 -1.95
C ILE A 196 -6.90 -4.43 -0.75
N VAL A 197 -7.47 -5.62 -0.56
CA VAL A 197 -6.98 -6.65 0.36
C VAL A 197 -6.48 -7.82 -0.46
N TYR A 198 -5.26 -8.29 -0.19
CA TYR A 198 -4.69 -9.42 -0.90
C TYR A 198 -4.00 -10.39 0.04
N ALA A 199 -4.05 -11.67 -0.30
CA ALA A 199 -3.34 -12.69 0.47
C ALA A 199 -1.82 -12.49 0.32
N ASN A 200 -1.08 -12.47 1.42
CA ASN A 200 0.37 -12.39 1.41
C ASN A 200 0.95 -13.76 1.80
N THR A 201 1.05 -14.67 0.84
CA THR A 201 1.47 -16.04 1.09
C THR A 201 2.99 -16.21 1.07
N PHE A 202 3.74 -15.26 0.49
CA PHE A 202 5.20 -15.33 0.40
C PHE A 202 5.95 -14.74 1.60
N GLU A 203 5.39 -13.77 2.35
CA GLU A 203 6.15 -13.00 3.36
C GLU A 203 5.71 -13.22 4.81
N GLY A 204 4.91 -14.26 5.10
CA GLY A 204 4.51 -14.62 6.47
C GLY A 204 3.04 -15.05 6.63
N GLY A 205 2.24 -15.02 5.55
CA GLY A 205 0.82 -15.38 5.61
C GLY A 205 -0.08 -14.21 6.04
N GLY A 206 -1.38 -14.40 5.87
CA GLY A 206 -2.41 -13.42 6.23
C GLY A 206 -2.73 -12.41 5.12
N ASP A 207 -3.46 -11.36 5.49
CA ASP A 207 -3.86 -10.29 4.60
C ASP A 207 -2.84 -9.14 4.60
N SER A 208 -2.56 -8.65 3.40
CA SER A 208 -1.93 -7.35 3.15
C SER A 208 -2.94 -6.40 2.50
N TYR A 209 -2.65 -5.11 2.58
CA TYR A 209 -3.52 -4.03 2.20
C TYR A 209 -2.80 -3.07 1.25
N LEU A 210 -3.49 -2.60 0.24
CA LEU A 210 -3.03 -1.55 -0.68
C LEU A 210 -4.01 -0.39 -0.61
N VAL A 211 -3.50 0.81 -0.35
CA VAL A 211 -4.27 2.05 -0.22
C VAL A 211 -3.67 3.14 -1.08
N TRP A 212 -4.49 3.84 -1.86
CA TRP A 212 -4.05 4.95 -2.72
C TRP A 212 -4.45 6.35 -2.22
N ASP A 213 -5.38 6.45 -1.26
CA ASP A 213 -5.74 7.72 -0.61
C ASP A 213 -4.98 7.89 0.72
N PRO A 214 -4.03 8.84 0.82
CA PRO A 214 -3.29 9.11 2.05
C PRO A 214 -4.16 9.42 3.27
N LYS A 215 -5.36 9.99 3.10
CA LYS A 215 -6.27 10.33 4.20
C LYS A 215 -6.80 9.11 4.94
N LYS A 216 -6.74 7.93 4.30
CA LYS A 216 -7.12 6.64 4.89
C LYS A 216 -6.03 6.04 5.78
N ILE A 217 -4.89 6.71 5.98
CA ILE A 217 -3.74 6.16 6.70
C ILE A 217 -3.40 7.06 7.89
N LYS A 218 -3.45 6.52 9.11
CA LYS A 218 -3.09 7.26 10.34
C LYS A 218 -2.14 6.45 11.22
N SER A 219 -1.23 7.15 11.89
CA SER A 219 -0.23 6.58 12.78
C SER A 219 -0.88 5.92 13.99
N ALA A 220 -0.56 4.65 14.21
CA ALA A 220 -0.92 3.90 15.41
C ALA A 220 0.12 4.08 16.54
N SER A 221 1.13 4.93 16.33
CA SER A 221 2.19 5.21 17.30
C SER A 221 2.26 6.69 17.68
N GLU A 222 2.03 7.61 16.73
CA GLU A 222 2.29 9.05 16.90
C GLU A 222 1.04 9.93 16.90
N ASN A 223 -0.13 9.41 16.51
CA ASN A 223 -1.37 10.18 16.52
C ASN A 223 -1.86 10.39 17.96
N THR A 224 -2.12 11.64 18.34
CA THR A 224 -2.51 12.02 19.72
C THR A 224 -4.03 12.17 19.90
N GLY A 225 -4.83 11.68 18.94
CA GLY A 225 -6.29 11.78 18.95
C GLY A 225 -6.86 12.82 17.97
N GLN A 226 -6.03 13.37 17.09
CA GLN A 226 -6.41 14.41 16.13
C GLN A 226 -6.94 13.85 14.79
N PHE A 227 -7.41 12.59 14.80
CA PHE A 227 -8.05 11.88 13.67
C PHE A 227 -8.96 12.77 12.83
N ASP A 228 -8.52 13.12 11.62
CA ASP A 228 -9.27 13.90 10.63
C ASP A 228 -9.36 13.16 9.29
N PRO A 229 -10.57 12.81 8.81
CA PRO A 229 -10.77 12.18 7.49
C PRO A 229 -10.42 13.06 6.29
N ASN A 230 -10.18 14.37 6.48
CA ASN A 230 -9.84 15.29 5.40
C ASN A 230 -8.35 15.64 5.36
N ASP A 231 -7.59 15.24 6.38
CA ASP A 231 -6.17 15.51 6.50
C ASP A 231 -5.35 14.32 5.97
N ASP A 232 -4.30 14.55 5.22
CA ASP A 232 -3.42 13.52 4.67
C ASP A 232 -2.22 13.21 5.59
N ARG A 233 -2.06 13.96 6.68
CA ARG A 233 -1.03 13.71 7.68
C ARG A 233 -1.41 12.51 8.53
N ILE A 234 -0.44 11.65 8.80
CA ILE A 234 -0.61 10.43 9.59
C ILE A 234 -0.92 10.74 11.07
N THR A 235 -0.57 11.95 11.54
CA THR A 235 -0.76 12.37 12.94
C THR A 235 -2.06 13.11 13.20
N HIS A 236 -2.82 13.44 12.16
CA HIS A 236 -4.12 14.12 12.24
C HIS A 236 -5.18 13.16 11.77
#